data_AF-W0ESM3-F1
#
_entry.id   AF-W0ESM3-F1
#
_cell.length_a   1.000
_cell.length_b   1.000
_cell.length_c   1.000
_cell.angle_alpha   90.00
_cell.angle_beta   90.00
_cell.angle_gamma   90.00
#
_symmetry.space_group_name_H-M   'P 1'
#
loop_
_entity.id
_entity.type
_entity.pdbx_description
1 polymer ?
#
loop_
_entity_poly.entity_id
_entity_poly.type
_entity_poly.pdbx_seq_one_letter_code
_entity_poly.pdbx_strand_id
1 'polypeptide(L)'
;MRVSLDDLVQRVKTNMEELTDEGSVTVKSGINIETYIQNKMADAVLAVWVSTPLSELPQNDCASDLEPERRSDGSGRVTLPEDVWRMTEFCMEGWRQPVTTFIDRTSPLYELQFNPYTRGGSVNPVCVLSDEEGVKYLDYYSLPLRVEEHQVKTARYVPYPRLRYNGYEMSDALVPVVCSTCAALVFEILGQPDRAASMLRGVVR
;
A
#
# COMPACT_ATOMS: atom_id res chain seq x y z
N MET A 1 4.10 -5.91 -12.31
CA MET A 1 3.62 -7.00 -13.18
C MET A 1 2.27 -7.46 -12.65
N ARG A 2 1.43 -8.07 -13.50
CA ARG A 2 0.20 -8.73 -13.03
C ARG A 2 0.44 -10.22 -12.87
N VAL A 3 0.13 -10.76 -11.70
CA VAL A 3 0.24 -12.19 -11.38
C VAL A 3 -1.16 -12.76 -11.17
N SER A 4 -1.49 -13.86 -11.85
CA SER A 4 -2.81 -14.49 -11.71
C SER A 4 -2.97 -15.16 -10.36
N LEU A 5 -4.20 -15.19 -9.85
CA LEU A 5 -4.51 -15.90 -8.61
C LEU A 5 -4.22 -17.40 -8.74
N ASP A 6 -4.51 -17.99 -9.90
CA ASP A 6 -4.26 -19.41 -10.15
C ASP A 6 -2.76 -19.75 -10.07
N ASP A 7 -1.90 -18.91 -10.63
CA ASP A 7 -0.43 -19.09 -10.53
C ASP A 7 0.03 -18.96 -9.08
N LEU A 8 -0.46 -17.97 -8.34
CA LEU A 8 -0.16 -17.82 -6.91
C LEU A 8 -0.60 -19.05 -6.11
N VAL A 9 -1.79 -19.58 -6.36
CA VAL A 9 -2.31 -20.78 -5.69
C VAL A 9 -1.42 -21.99 -5.98
N GLN A 10 -1.00 -22.20 -7.23
CA GLN A 10 -0.12 -23.31 -7.59
C GLN A 10 1.26 -23.20 -6.93
N ARG A 11 1.82 -21.99 -6.87
CA ARG A 11 3.09 -21.73 -6.15
C ARG A 11 2.97 -21.98 -4.66
N VAL A 12 1.86 -21.58 -4.03
CA VAL A 12 1.62 -21.86 -2.60
C VAL A 12 1.53 -23.36 -2.34
N LYS A 13 0.80 -24.11 -3.18
CA LYS A 13 0.73 -25.57 -3.07
C LYS A 13 2.12 -26.21 -3.18
N THR A 14 2.90 -25.78 -4.18
CA THR A 14 4.28 -26.25 -4.38
C THR A 14 5.12 -26.03 -3.12
N ASN A 15 5.11 -24.81 -2.57
CA ASN A 15 5.84 -24.50 -1.34
C ASN A 15 5.39 -25.40 -0.18
N MET A 16 4.07 -25.59 0.02
CA MET A 16 3.54 -26.42 1.09
C MET A 16 3.91 -27.91 0.95
N GLU A 17 3.98 -28.42 -0.28
CA GLU A 17 4.42 -29.78 -0.59
C GLU A 17 5.90 -29.98 -0.28
N GLU A 18 6.77 -29.01 -0.56
CA GLU A 18 8.21 -29.07 -0.24
C GLU A 18 8.49 -29.26 1.27
N LEU A 19 7.62 -28.77 2.16
CA LEU A 19 7.73 -28.95 3.61
C LEU A 19 6.95 -30.16 4.15
N THR A 20 6.26 -30.89 3.27
CA THR A 20 5.50 -32.07 3.64
C THR A 20 6.35 -33.32 3.42
N ASP A 21 6.74 -33.99 4.51
CA ASP A 21 7.29 -35.35 4.39
C ASP A 21 6.27 -36.25 3.69
N GLU A 22 6.74 -37.12 2.77
CA GLU A 22 5.95 -38.00 1.88
C GLU A 22 4.90 -38.90 2.58
N GLY A 23 4.78 -38.87 3.92
CA GLY A 23 3.83 -39.66 4.72
C GLY A 23 2.90 -38.90 5.67
N SER A 24 2.92 -37.56 5.77
CA SER A 24 2.28 -36.86 6.90
C SER A 24 0.99 -36.07 6.62
N VAL A 25 0.51 -35.94 5.39
CA VAL A 25 -0.76 -35.23 5.12
C VAL A 25 -1.89 -36.23 4.97
N THR A 26 -2.29 -36.82 6.10
CA THR A 26 -3.68 -37.29 6.21
C THR A 26 -4.54 -36.04 6.37
N VAL A 27 -5.14 -35.59 5.26
CA VAL A 27 -6.17 -34.55 5.25
C VAL A 27 -7.33 -35.05 6.13
N LYS A 28 -7.27 -34.72 7.43
CA LYS A 28 -8.37 -34.96 8.36
C LYS A 28 -9.47 -33.97 7.98
N SER A 29 -10.52 -34.50 7.36
CA SER A 29 -11.76 -33.82 6.90
C SER A 29 -11.65 -33.30 5.47
N GLY A 30 -12.61 -33.69 4.62
CA GLY A 30 -12.66 -33.43 3.17
C GLY A 30 -12.87 -31.97 2.76
N ILE A 31 -12.08 -31.06 3.32
CA ILE A 31 -12.06 -29.65 2.94
C ILE A 31 -10.84 -29.42 2.04
N ASN A 32 -11.08 -28.81 0.88
CA ASN A 32 -10.05 -28.59 -0.14
C ASN A 32 -9.06 -27.50 0.32
N ILE A 33 -7.77 -27.86 0.42
CA ILE A 33 -6.67 -26.94 0.80
C ILE A 33 -6.64 -25.71 -0.10
N GLU A 34 -6.99 -25.87 -1.38
CA GLU A 34 -7.08 -24.77 -2.34
C GLU A 34 -8.03 -23.66 -1.89
N THR A 35 -9.15 -24.03 -1.27
CA THR A 35 -10.12 -23.07 -0.74
C THR A 35 -9.53 -22.26 0.41
N TYR A 36 -8.72 -22.88 1.28
CA TYR A 36 -8.00 -22.14 2.32
C TYR A 36 -6.97 -21.18 1.74
N ILE A 37 -6.20 -21.62 0.75
CA ILE A 37 -5.21 -20.77 0.07
C ILE A 37 -5.89 -19.57 -0.58
N GLN A 38 -6.96 -19.79 -1.35
CA GLN A 38 -7.71 -18.71 -2.01
C GLN A 38 -8.28 -17.71 -0.99
N ASN A 39 -8.88 -18.20 0.10
CA ASN A 39 -9.44 -17.36 1.15
C ASN A 39 -8.36 -16.56 1.90
N LYS A 40 -7.16 -17.11 2.07
CA LYS A 40 -6.05 -16.46 2.79
C LYS A 40 -5.10 -15.66 1.89
N MET A 41 -5.29 -15.69 0.59
CA MET A 41 -4.44 -14.94 -0.33
C MET A 41 -4.52 -13.44 -0.08
N ALA A 42 -5.73 -12.89 0.07
CA ALA A 42 -5.90 -11.45 0.33
C ALA A 42 -5.22 -11.01 1.64
N ASP A 43 -5.38 -11.80 2.71
CA ASP A 43 -4.74 -11.56 4.00
C ASP A 43 -3.21 -11.60 3.89
N ALA A 44 -2.67 -12.58 3.14
CA ALA A 44 -1.23 -12.71 2.91
C ALA A 44 -0.65 -11.51 2.14
N VAL A 45 -1.32 -11.11 1.06
CA VAL A 45 -0.92 -9.94 0.28
C VAL A 45 -0.94 -8.67 1.14
N LEU A 46 -1.99 -8.47 1.94
CA LEU A 46 -2.07 -7.33 2.86
C LEU A 46 -0.96 -7.34 3.91
N ALA A 47 -0.62 -8.50 4.48
CA ALA A 47 0.46 -8.61 5.45
C ALA A 47 1.82 -8.23 4.85
N VAL A 48 2.08 -8.65 3.60
CA VAL A 48 3.27 -8.24 2.86
C VAL A 48 3.25 -6.73 2.59
N TRP A 49 2.12 -6.14 2.17
CA TRP A 49 2.00 -4.70 1.94
C TRP A 49 2.27 -3.84 3.19
N VAL A 50 1.88 -4.33 4.37
CA VAL A 50 2.08 -3.61 5.63
C VAL A 50 3.55 -3.62 6.06
N SER A 51 4.25 -4.73 5.81
CA SER A 51 5.64 -4.95 6.26
C SER A 51 6.70 -4.49 5.25
N THR A 52 6.36 -4.43 3.97
CA THR A 52 7.30 -4.08 2.89
C THR A 52 7.58 -2.57 2.86
N PRO A 53 8.84 -2.13 2.67
CA PRO A 53 9.17 -0.73 2.44
C PRO A 53 8.46 -0.13 1.22
N LEU A 54 8.04 1.14 1.30
CA LEU A 54 7.33 1.84 0.21
C LEU A 54 8.12 1.89 -1.11
N SER A 55 9.45 1.83 -1.06
CA SER A 55 10.33 1.82 -2.24
C SER A 55 10.25 0.55 -3.06
N GLU A 56 9.78 -0.56 -2.48
CA GLU A 56 9.70 -1.87 -3.13
C GLU A 56 8.29 -2.23 -3.59
N LEU A 57 7.30 -1.49 -3.09
CA LEU A 57 5.89 -1.65 -3.47
C LEU A 57 5.63 -1.02 -4.85
N PRO A 58 4.68 -1.57 -5.63
CA PRO A 58 4.27 -0.95 -6.89
C PRO A 58 3.68 0.44 -6.62
N GLN A 59 4.15 1.43 -7.37
CA GLN A 59 3.68 2.81 -7.27
C GLN A 59 3.00 3.23 -8.57
N ASN A 60 1.87 3.92 -8.44
CA ASN A 60 1.15 4.53 -9.54
C ASN A 60 1.39 6.04 -9.53
N ASP A 61 1.55 6.62 -10.71
CA ASP A 61 1.50 8.06 -10.91
C ASP A 61 0.03 8.48 -11.09
N CYS A 62 -0.39 9.52 -10.37
CA CYS A 62 -1.72 10.10 -10.51
C CYS A 62 -1.68 11.61 -10.77
N ALA A 63 -0.52 12.22 -11.01
CA ALA A 63 -0.39 13.67 -11.09
C ALA A 63 -1.35 14.31 -12.10
N SER A 64 -1.57 13.66 -13.24
CA SER A 64 -2.48 14.11 -14.30
C SER A 64 -3.96 14.05 -13.94
N ASP A 65 -4.32 13.20 -12.98
CA ASP A 65 -5.71 12.88 -12.63
C ASP A 65 -6.19 13.72 -11.44
N LEU A 66 -5.28 14.44 -10.79
CA LEU A 66 -5.56 15.24 -9.61
C LEU A 66 -5.95 16.67 -10.02
N GLU A 67 -7.08 17.13 -9.49
CA GLU A 67 -7.57 18.49 -9.66
C GLU A 67 -7.45 19.27 -8.35
N PRO A 68 -6.52 20.23 -8.23
CA PRO A 68 -6.36 21.00 -7.00
C PRO A 68 -7.44 22.08 -6.81
N GLU A 69 -8.17 21.96 -5.72
CA GLU A 69 -9.12 22.97 -5.24
C GLU A 69 -8.38 24.05 -4.44
N ARG A 70 -8.14 25.19 -5.08
CA ARG A 70 -7.44 26.34 -4.47
C ARG A 70 -8.34 27.06 -3.45
N ARG A 71 -7.75 27.43 -2.30
CA ARG A 71 -8.31 28.37 -1.32
C ARG A 71 -7.69 29.76 -1.47
N SER A 72 -8.33 30.78 -0.90
CA SER A 72 -7.92 32.19 -1.04
C SER A 72 -6.58 32.53 -0.36
N ASP A 73 -6.09 31.67 0.53
CA ASP A 73 -4.92 31.91 1.37
C ASP A 73 -3.62 31.25 0.85
N GLY A 74 -3.64 30.70 -0.37
CA GLY A 74 -2.52 29.94 -0.96
C GLY A 74 -2.47 28.49 -0.52
N SER A 75 -3.43 28.04 0.31
CA SER A 75 -3.66 26.63 0.56
C SER A 75 -4.61 26.04 -0.47
N GLY A 76 -4.81 24.73 -0.42
CA GLY A 76 -5.81 24.05 -1.20
C GLY A 76 -5.91 22.58 -0.83
N ARG A 77 -6.76 21.89 -1.56
CA ARG A 77 -7.09 20.48 -1.35
C ARG A 77 -7.04 19.74 -2.68
N VAL A 78 -6.72 18.47 -2.63
CA VAL A 78 -6.86 17.55 -3.76
C VAL A 78 -7.62 16.32 -3.27
N THR A 79 -8.56 15.83 -4.08
CA THR A 79 -9.23 14.55 -3.87
C THR A 79 -8.35 13.43 -4.41
N LEU A 80 -8.03 12.45 -3.57
CA LEU A 80 -7.19 11.33 -3.94
C LEU A 80 -8.04 10.18 -4.52
N PRO A 81 -7.46 9.32 -5.39
CA PRO A 81 -8.14 8.11 -5.86
C PRO A 81 -8.60 7.20 -4.71
N GLU A 82 -9.75 6.55 -4.88
CA GLU A 82 -10.36 5.69 -3.84
C GLU A 82 -9.49 4.50 -3.43
N ASP A 83 -8.62 4.04 -4.34
CA ASP A 83 -7.75 2.90 -4.10
C ASP A 83 -6.40 3.27 -3.50
N VAL A 84 -6.15 4.54 -3.15
CA VAL A 84 -4.91 4.94 -2.47
C VAL A 84 -4.78 4.22 -1.14
N TRP A 85 -3.71 3.43 -0.97
CA TRP A 85 -3.34 2.89 0.33
C TRP A 85 -2.44 3.86 1.09
N ARG A 86 -1.32 4.25 0.47
CA ARG A 86 -0.35 5.19 1.03
C ARG A 86 0.19 6.11 -0.06
N MET A 87 0.23 7.41 0.20
CA MET A 87 0.95 8.36 -0.65
C MET A 87 2.46 8.18 -0.44
N THR A 88 3.23 8.21 -1.54
CA THR A 88 4.70 8.10 -1.50
C THR A 88 5.37 9.43 -1.82
N GLU A 89 4.80 10.17 -2.76
CA GLU A 89 5.34 11.45 -3.20
C GLU A 89 4.20 12.38 -3.60
N PHE A 90 4.30 13.66 -3.26
CA PHE A 90 3.43 14.70 -3.77
C PHE A 90 4.19 16.02 -3.92
N CYS A 91 4.09 16.65 -5.09
CA CYS A 91 4.79 17.88 -5.40
C CYS A 91 3.90 18.80 -6.23
N MET A 92 3.72 20.03 -5.76
CA MET A 92 3.08 21.09 -6.54
C MET A 92 4.11 21.82 -7.41
N GLU A 93 3.65 22.39 -8.52
CA GLU A 93 4.48 23.31 -9.29
C GLU A 93 4.93 24.51 -8.44
N GLY A 94 6.21 24.85 -8.54
CA GLY A 94 6.85 25.92 -7.74
C GLY A 94 7.41 25.48 -6.37
N TRP A 95 7.23 24.22 -5.96
CA TRP A 95 7.94 23.66 -4.80
C TRP A 95 9.38 23.26 -5.16
N ARG A 96 10.30 23.42 -4.20
CA ARG A 96 11.71 23.04 -4.40
C ARG A 96 11.99 21.56 -4.13
N GLN A 97 11.15 20.92 -3.31
CA GLN A 97 11.24 19.50 -3.02
C GLN A 97 9.85 18.89 -2.87
N PRO A 98 9.68 17.60 -3.21
CA PRO A 98 8.43 16.90 -2.98
C PRO A 98 8.21 16.62 -1.48
N VAL A 99 6.95 16.44 -1.11
CA VAL A 99 6.56 15.87 0.18
C VAL A 99 6.58 14.35 0.06
N THR A 100 7.38 13.69 0.90
CA THR A 100 7.45 12.23 1.02
C THR A 100 6.95 11.72 2.37
N THR A 101 6.70 12.62 3.30
CA THR A 101 6.18 12.31 4.64
C THR A 101 4.93 13.14 4.88
N PHE A 102 3.80 12.45 5.02
CA PHE A 102 2.50 13.06 5.16
C PHE A 102 2.08 13.01 6.62
N ILE A 103 1.46 14.09 7.10
CA ILE A 103 0.89 14.15 8.45
C ILE A 103 -0.61 13.95 8.37
N ASP A 104 -1.23 13.57 9.48
CA ASP A 104 -2.69 13.56 9.64
C ASP A 104 -3.14 14.69 10.57
N ARG A 105 -4.44 14.73 10.86
CA ARG A 105 -5.05 15.70 11.78
C ARG A 105 -4.66 15.50 13.25
N THR A 106 -4.08 14.34 13.60
CA THR A 106 -3.63 14.04 14.96
C THR A 106 -2.21 14.52 15.23
N SER A 107 -1.47 14.84 14.15
CA SER A 107 -0.12 15.39 14.26
C SER A 107 -0.12 16.77 14.90
N PRO A 108 0.82 17.06 15.83
CA PRO A 108 0.96 18.39 16.41
C PRO A 108 1.35 19.46 15.37
N LEU A 109 1.91 19.05 14.22
CA LEU A 109 2.24 19.95 13.11
C LEU A 109 1.00 20.44 12.35
N TYR A 110 -0.16 19.80 12.56
CA TYR A 110 -1.41 20.14 11.87
C TYR A 110 -1.85 21.58 12.19
N GLU A 111 -1.88 21.96 13.46
CA GLU A 111 -2.29 23.29 13.90
C GLU A 111 -1.39 24.40 13.34
N LEU A 112 -0.10 24.09 13.17
CA LEU A 112 0.87 25.04 12.60
C LEU A 112 0.56 25.39 11.15
N GLN A 113 -0.18 24.55 10.41
CA GLN A 113 -0.48 24.79 9.00
C GLN A 113 -1.49 25.93 8.77
N PHE A 114 -2.29 26.27 9.79
CA PHE A 114 -3.28 27.35 9.71
C PHE A 114 -2.68 28.74 9.90
N ASN A 115 -1.48 28.83 10.48
CA ASN A 115 -0.80 30.10 10.67
C ASN A 115 0.20 30.33 9.50
N PRO A 116 0.06 31.44 8.74
CA PRO A 116 0.91 31.74 7.59
C PRO A 116 2.42 31.80 7.87
N TYR A 117 2.82 32.05 9.11
CA TYR A 117 4.21 32.18 9.51
C TYR A 117 4.84 30.87 10.00
N THR A 118 4.04 29.87 10.37
CA THR A 118 4.51 28.58 10.90
C THR A 118 4.23 27.40 9.98
N ARG A 119 3.34 27.56 9.00
CA ARG A 119 3.01 26.53 8.02
C ARG A 119 4.19 26.19 7.11
N GLY A 120 4.15 25.00 6.51
CA GLY A 120 5.13 24.58 5.52
C GLY A 120 5.19 25.57 4.35
N GLY A 121 6.39 25.87 3.85
CA GLY A 121 6.60 26.76 2.70
C GLY A 121 7.02 26.01 1.44
N SER A 122 7.24 26.71 0.33
CA SER A 122 7.65 26.09 -0.93
C SER A 122 9.01 25.36 -0.87
N VAL A 123 9.83 25.69 0.13
CA VAL A 123 11.10 24.99 0.40
C VAL A 123 10.86 23.72 1.20
N ASN A 124 10.06 23.75 2.26
CA ASN A 124 9.74 22.61 3.12
C ASN A 124 8.23 22.46 3.17
N PRO A 125 7.62 21.91 2.11
CA PRO A 125 6.17 21.80 2.04
C PRO A 125 5.65 20.76 3.04
N VAL A 126 4.42 20.95 3.48
CA VAL A 126 3.72 20.02 4.38
C VAL A 126 2.35 19.73 3.79
N CYS A 127 2.00 18.45 3.73
CA CYS A 127 0.70 17.97 3.27
C CYS A 127 0.02 17.19 4.39
N VAL A 128 -1.27 17.44 4.55
CA VAL A 128 -2.13 16.79 5.54
C VAL A 128 -3.06 15.82 4.82
N LEU A 129 -3.02 14.55 5.22
CA LEU A 129 -3.99 13.56 4.80
C LEU A 129 -5.21 13.60 5.70
N SER A 130 -6.39 13.56 5.09
CA SER A 130 -7.65 13.39 5.81
C SER A 130 -8.57 12.41 5.09
N ASP A 131 -9.39 11.73 5.87
CA ASP A 131 -10.45 10.87 5.39
C ASP A 131 -11.78 11.48 5.85
N GLU A 132 -12.63 11.86 4.91
CA GLU A 132 -13.96 12.39 5.17
C GLU A 132 -14.97 11.50 4.43
N GLU A 133 -15.82 10.80 5.19
CA GLU A 133 -16.85 9.89 4.66
C GLU A 133 -16.32 8.77 3.72
N GLY A 134 -15.07 8.33 3.92
CA GLY A 134 -14.43 7.31 3.10
C GLY A 134 -13.72 7.86 1.85
N VAL A 135 -13.80 9.17 1.61
CA VAL A 135 -13.06 9.86 0.57
C VAL A 135 -11.77 10.44 1.16
N LYS A 136 -10.65 10.16 0.50
CA LYS A 136 -9.33 10.62 0.94
C LYS A 136 -9.00 11.96 0.28
N TYR A 137 -8.57 12.89 1.10
CA TYR A 137 -8.14 14.21 0.68
C TYR A 137 -6.71 14.48 1.13
N LEU A 138 -6.03 15.31 0.33
CA LEU A 138 -4.72 15.84 0.64
C LEU A 138 -4.80 17.37 0.67
N ASP A 139 -4.70 17.95 1.87
CA ASP A 139 -4.65 19.39 2.06
C ASP A 139 -3.17 19.85 1.98
N TYR A 140 -2.90 20.92 1.23
CA TYR A 140 -1.59 21.55 1.11
C TYR A 140 -1.67 23.04 1.44
N TYR A 141 -0.61 23.60 2.01
CA TYR A 141 -0.62 24.96 2.57
C TYR A 141 0.54 25.85 2.09
N SER A 142 1.35 25.33 1.17
CA SER A 142 2.72 25.82 0.93
C SER A 142 2.90 26.64 -0.36
N LEU A 143 1.82 26.99 -1.07
CA LEU A 143 1.89 27.81 -2.28
C LEU A 143 1.76 29.31 -1.97
N PRO A 144 2.50 30.19 -2.68
CA PRO A 144 2.34 31.64 -2.54
C PRO A 144 0.96 32.12 -3.01
N LEU A 145 0.38 33.12 -2.32
CA LEU A 145 -0.92 33.74 -2.64
C LEU A 145 -1.07 34.20 -4.10
N ARG A 146 0.03 34.64 -4.71
CA ARG A 146 0.11 35.14 -6.09
C ARG A 146 -0.07 34.05 -7.16
N VAL A 147 -0.07 32.79 -6.78
CA VAL A 147 -0.30 31.68 -7.70
C VAL A 147 -1.81 31.54 -7.90
N GLU A 148 -2.28 31.82 -9.10
CA GLU A 148 -3.71 31.75 -9.44
C GLU A 148 -4.14 30.33 -9.81
N GLU A 149 -3.27 29.58 -10.48
CA GLU A 149 -3.50 28.19 -10.87
C GLU A 149 -2.59 27.23 -10.10
N HIS A 150 -3.20 26.29 -9.38
CA HIS A 150 -2.50 25.26 -8.65
C HIS A 150 -2.41 24.01 -9.53
N GLN A 151 -1.19 23.57 -9.84
CA GLN A 151 -0.94 22.38 -10.66
C GLN A 151 -0.06 21.38 -9.89
N VAL A 152 -0.38 20.10 -10.02
CA VAL A 152 0.42 19.01 -9.47
C VAL A 152 1.55 18.68 -10.45
N LYS A 153 2.79 18.73 -9.96
CA LYS A 153 3.98 18.38 -10.73
C LYS A 153 4.24 16.87 -10.73
N THR A 154 4.22 16.27 -9.54
CA THR A 154 4.33 14.81 -9.37
C THR A 154 3.42 14.36 -8.23
N ALA A 155 2.79 13.20 -8.40
CA ALA A 155 2.04 12.55 -7.34
C ALA A 155 2.13 11.04 -7.54
N ARG A 156 2.64 10.35 -6.52
CA ARG A 156 2.79 8.91 -6.54
C ARG A 156 2.18 8.30 -5.29
N TYR A 157 1.60 7.13 -5.48
CA TYR A 157 0.96 6.40 -4.40
C TYR A 157 1.09 4.90 -4.60
N VAL A 158 1.01 4.17 -3.49
CA VAL A 158 0.83 2.72 -3.49
C VAL A 158 -0.68 2.44 -3.45
N PRO A 159 -1.24 1.71 -4.42
CA PRO A 159 -2.64 1.30 -4.38
C PRO A 159 -2.88 0.20 -3.35
N TYR A 160 -4.12 0.11 -2.89
CA TYR A 160 -4.60 -1.00 -2.06
C TYR A 160 -4.48 -2.30 -2.87
N PRO A 161 -3.87 -3.36 -2.32
CA PRO A 161 -3.76 -4.62 -3.04
C PRO A 161 -5.12 -5.32 -3.11
N ARG A 162 -5.87 -5.02 -4.16
CA ARG A 162 -7.16 -5.66 -4.45
C ARG A 162 -6.99 -6.68 -5.57
N LEU A 163 -7.71 -7.79 -5.45
CA LEU A 163 -7.84 -8.74 -6.55
C LEU A 163 -8.62 -8.06 -7.69
N ARG A 164 -7.97 -7.85 -8.83
CA ARG A 164 -8.61 -7.32 -10.06
C ARG A 164 -8.46 -8.34 -11.17
N TYR A 165 -9.52 -8.54 -11.96
CA TYR A 165 -9.67 -9.57 -13.01
C TYR A 165 -8.81 -10.85 -12.80
N ASN A 166 -9.03 -11.53 -11.67
CA ASN A 166 -8.32 -12.76 -11.29
C ASN A 166 -6.79 -12.64 -11.10
N GLY A 167 -6.29 -11.49 -10.65
CA GLY A 167 -4.87 -11.33 -10.31
C GLY A 167 -4.56 -10.12 -9.45
N TYR A 168 -3.31 -10.04 -9.03
CA TYR A 168 -2.76 -8.94 -8.23
C TYR A 168 -1.65 -8.25 -9.00
N GLU A 169 -1.54 -6.93 -8.81
CA GLU A 169 -0.43 -6.14 -9.34
C GLU A 169 0.66 -6.05 -8.28
N MET A 170 1.82 -6.62 -8.57
CA MET A 170 2.97 -6.63 -7.66
C MET A 170 4.29 -6.74 -8.43
N SER A 171 5.40 -6.50 -7.74
CA SER A 171 6.74 -6.76 -8.27
C SER A 171 7.08 -8.24 -8.11
N ASP A 172 7.92 -8.78 -9.00
CA ASP A 172 8.28 -10.20 -9.03
C ASP A 172 8.99 -10.63 -7.74
N ALA A 173 9.72 -9.70 -7.12
CA ALA A 173 10.39 -9.91 -5.84
C ALA A 173 9.41 -10.20 -4.69
N LEU A 174 8.18 -9.68 -4.75
CA LEU A 174 7.18 -9.88 -3.70
C LEU A 174 6.41 -11.20 -3.85
N VAL A 175 6.44 -11.82 -5.03
CA VAL A 175 5.67 -13.05 -5.28
C VAL A 175 6.07 -14.19 -4.34
N PRO A 176 7.36 -14.54 -4.17
CA PRO A 176 7.76 -15.57 -3.21
C PRO A 176 7.37 -15.23 -1.77
N VAL A 177 7.48 -13.96 -1.38
CA VAL A 177 7.15 -13.47 -0.04
C VAL A 177 5.65 -13.67 0.24
N VAL A 178 4.79 -13.30 -0.71
CA VAL A 178 3.33 -13.49 -0.62
C VAL A 178 2.99 -14.97 -0.55
N CYS A 179 3.56 -15.80 -1.44
CA CYS A 179 3.29 -17.24 -1.46
C CYS A 179 3.68 -17.91 -0.14
N SER A 180 4.88 -17.62 0.39
CA SER A 180 5.33 -18.18 1.67
C SER A 180 4.52 -17.67 2.86
N THR A 181 4.11 -16.39 2.84
CA THR A 181 3.21 -15.83 3.87
C THR A 181 1.84 -16.51 3.82
N CYS A 182 1.29 -16.75 2.64
CA CYS A 182 0.03 -17.47 2.46
C CYS A 182 0.12 -18.92 2.95
N ALA A 183 1.20 -19.63 2.57
CA ALA A 183 1.47 -20.99 3.05
C ALA A 183 1.54 -21.05 4.58
N ALA A 184 2.22 -20.08 5.21
CA ALA A 184 2.30 -20.00 6.66
C ALA A 184 0.92 -19.83 7.31
N LEU A 185 0.08 -18.91 6.80
CA LEU A 185 -1.28 -18.71 7.28
C LEU A 185 -2.15 -19.97 7.15
N VAL A 186 -1.98 -20.75 6.07
CA VAL A 186 -2.70 -22.01 5.90
C VAL A 186 -2.20 -23.06 6.88
N PHE A 187 -0.88 -23.19 7.10
CA PHE A 187 -0.34 -24.11 8.11
C PHE A 187 -0.82 -23.80 9.53
N GLU A 188 -0.98 -22.52 9.88
CA GLU A 188 -1.59 -22.12 11.16
C GLU A 188 -3.03 -22.63 11.29
N ILE A 189 -3.85 -22.52 10.23
CA ILE A 189 -5.22 -23.08 10.22
C ILE A 189 -5.21 -24.59 10.38
N LEU A 190 -4.23 -25.27 9.77
CA LEU A 190 -4.05 -26.73 9.87
C LEU A 190 -3.46 -27.18 11.22
N GLY A 191 -3.14 -26.26 12.13
CA GLY A 191 -2.55 -26.56 13.43
C GLY A 191 -1.09 -27.02 13.35
N GLN A 192 -0.34 -26.55 12.35
CA GLN A 192 1.07 -26.89 12.12
C GLN A 192 1.99 -25.65 12.24
N PRO A 193 2.13 -25.05 13.44
CA PRO A 193 2.85 -23.78 13.64
C PRO A 193 4.35 -23.88 13.33
N ASP A 194 4.99 -25.03 13.56
CA ASP A 194 6.42 -25.22 13.27
C ASP A 194 6.73 -25.11 11.77
N ARG A 195 5.80 -25.57 10.92
CA ARG A 195 5.89 -25.43 9.45
C ARG A 195 5.60 -24.00 9.02
N ALA A 196 4.62 -23.34 9.64
CA ALA A 196 4.35 -21.93 9.39
C ALA A 196 5.57 -21.04 9.70
N ALA A 197 6.23 -21.25 10.84
CA ALA A 197 7.45 -20.54 11.20
C ALA A 197 8.63 -20.82 10.24
N SER A 198 8.70 -22.04 9.69
CA SER A 198 9.73 -22.40 8.72
C SER A 198 9.51 -21.70 7.36
N MET A 199 8.26 -21.56 6.91
CA MET A 199 7.91 -20.78 5.72
C MET A 199 8.35 -19.32 5.82
N LEU A 200 8.06 -18.67 6.96
CA LEU A 200 8.39 -17.26 7.14
C LEU A 200 9.91 -17.02 7.23
N ARG A 201 10.67 -17.98 7.77
CA ARG A 201 12.15 -17.89 7.82
C ARG A 201 12.83 -18.00 6.46
N GLY A 202 12.23 -18.74 5.51
CA GLY A 202 12.76 -18.86 4.15
C GLY A 202 12.72 -17.58 3.33
N VAL A 203 11.88 -16.62 3.74
CA VAL A 203 11.64 -15.35 3.04
C VAL A 203 12.69 -14.27 3.35
N VAL A 204 13.38 -14.36 4.49
CA VAL A 204 14.29 -13.30 5.00
C VAL A 204 15.75 -13.54 4.57
N ARG A 205 16.00 -14.04 3.35
CA ARG A 205 17.35 -14.27 2.84
C ARG A 205 17.73 -13.33 1.71
#